data_AF-A0A6I5QRR2-F1
#
_entry.id   AF-A0A6I5QRR2-F1
#
_cell.length_a   1.000
_cell.length_b   1.000
_cell.length_c   1.000
_cell.angle_alpha   90.00
_cell.angle_beta   90.00
_cell.angle_gamma   90.00
#
_symmetry.space_group_name_H-M   'P 1'
#
loop_
_entity.id
_entity.type
_entity.pdbx_description
1 polymer ?
#
loop_
_entity_poly.entity_id
_entity_poly.type
_entity_poly.pdbx_seq_one_letter_code
_entity_poly.pdbx_strand_id
1 'polypeptide(L)'
;MASDMAGLLSALKQWKKGVKKLKKKGVPAQTRTQAVEQARQAVLDYLAADPIADELDELIQRAVAPDSPSVKDVRETLVKHPHPIVAVELKTVQPLAVSHKDLETLIGTFLQTPDEEKPIASTQELKDMILHLSLVIPQEYQAATELSRKPKKRRKRDLTLGTLQTALGLGLLAGNSQLESAIAGYSYILGGNALILAMQNLVGTLKTQSDHDAE
;
A
#
# COMPACT_ATOMS: atom_id res chain seq x y z
N MET A 1 11.12 12.52 -14.68
CA MET A 1 9.76 12.71 -14.14
C MET A 1 8.87 11.51 -14.44
N ALA A 2 8.18 11.39 -15.59
CA ALA A 2 7.39 10.17 -15.92
C ALA A 2 8.21 8.85 -15.91
N SER A 3 9.50 8.94 -16.24
CA SER A 3 10.50 7.87 -16.13
C SER A 3 10.68 7.35 -14.70
N ASP A 4 10.70 8.26 -13.72
CA ASP A 4 11.11 7.95 -12.35
C ASP A 4 9.95 7.33 -11.58
N MET A 5 8.73 7.79 -11.83
CA MET A 5 7.51 7.18 -11.28
C MET A 5 7.25 5.78 -11.86
N ALA A 6 7.49 5.58 -13.15
CA ALA A 6 7.48 4.25 -13.75
C ALA A 6 8.57 3.33 -13.15
N GLY A 7 9.73 3.91 -12.81
CA GLY A 7 10.80 3.27 -12.05
C GLY A 7 10.35 2.79 -10.67
N LEU A 8 9.68 3.65 -9.90
CA LEU A 8 9.09 3.32 -8.60
C LEU A 8 8.05 2.19 -8.72
N LEU A 9 7.14 2.26 -9.67
CA LEU A 9 6.14 1.20 -9.90
C LEU A 9 6.81 -0.14 -10.29
N SER A 10 7.89 -0.10 -11.08
CA SER A 10 8.67 -1.30 -11.40
C SER A 10 9.38 -1.87 -10.16
N ALA A 11 9.97 -1.02 -9.32
CA ALA A 11 10.60 -1.43 -8.06
C ALA A 11 9.59 -2.07 -7.10
N LEU A 12 8.40 -1.48 -6.93
CA LEU A 12 7.30 -2.01 -6.14
C LEU A 12 6.82 -3.38 -6.66
N LYS A 13 6.78 -3.58 -7.98
CA LYS A 13 6.50 -4.90 -8.58
C LYS A 13 7.55 -5.93 -8.21
N GLN A 14 8.84 -5.57 -8.26
CA GLN A 14 9.91 -6.48 -7.84
C GLN A 14 9.83 -6.81 -6.36
N TRP A 15 9.50 -5.82 -5.52
CA TRP A 15 9.30 -6.02 -4.10
C TRP A 15 8.14 -6.98 -3.81
N LYS A 16 6.96 -6.75 -4.41
CA LYS A 16 5.80 -7.69 -4.36
C LYS A 16 6.18 -9.10 -4.80
N LYS A 17 6.98 -9.24 -5.87
CA LYS A 17 7.50 -10.54 -6.32
C LYS A 17 8.46 -11.16 -5.30
N GLY A 18 9.34 -10.37 -4.70
CA GLY A 18 10.26 -10.77 -3.63
C GLY A 18 9.50 -11.34 -2.44
N VAL A 19 8.50 -10.61 -1.93
CA VAL A 19 7.69 -11.06 -0.80
C VAL A 19 6.94 -12.36 -1.12
N LYS A 20 6.39 -12.51 -2.33
CA LYS A 20 5.80 -13.80 -2.78
C LYS A 20 6.82 -14.94 -2.78
N LYS A 21 8.10 -14.67 -3.07
CA LYS A 21 9.17 -15.68 -3.03
C LYS A 21 9.49 -16.17 -1.62
N LEU A 22 9.22 -15.40 -0.56
CA LEU A 22 9.42 -15.85 0.84
C LEU A 22 8.65 -17.15 1.15
N LYS A 23 7.56 -17.41 0.44
CA LYS A 23 6.76 -18.65 0.57
C LYS A 23 7.32 -19.85 -0.19
N LYS A 24 8.18 -19.66 -1.19
CA LYS A 24 8.66 -20.74 -2.06
C LYS A 24 9.65 -21.65 -1.32
N LYS A 25 9.44 -22.96 -1.42
CA LYS A 25 10.38 -23.98 -0.96
C LYS A 25 11.50 -24.17 -2.00
N GLY A 26 12.66 -24.65 -1.58
CA GLY A 26 13.79 -24.98 -2.47
C GLY A 26 14.79 -23.86 -2.74
N VAL A 27 14.53 -22.64 -2.25
CA VAL A 27 15.51 -21.54 -2.24
C VAL A 27 15.91 -21.27 -0.77
N PRO A 28 17.21 -21.09 -0.45
CA PRO A 28 17.64 -20.78 0.90
C PRO A 28 16.90 -19.56 1.49
N ALA A 29 16.61 -19.58 2.79
CA ALA A 29 15.90 -18.49 3.46
C ALA A 29 16.64 -17.15 3.29
N GLN A 30 17.95 -17.15 3.48
CA GLN A 30 18.81 -15.97 3.35
C GLN A 30 18.73 -15.34 1.95
N THR A 31 18.78 -16.15 0.88
CA THR A 31 18.65 -15.66 -0.51
C THR A 31 17.26 -15.05 -0.77
N ARG A 32 16.20 -15.63 -0.19
CA ARG A 32 14.85 -15.08 -0.33
C ARG A 32 14.72 -13.74 0.41
N THR A 33 15.28 -13.63 1.62
CA THR A 33 15.30 -12.39 2.39
C THR A 33 16.11 -11.31 1.69
N GLN A 34 17.32 -11.61 1.20
CA GLN A 34 18.17 -10.66 0.50
C GLN A 34 17.51 -10.08 -0.75
N ALA A 35 16.77 -10.90 -1.52
CA ALA A 35 16.02 -10.41 -2.68
C ALA A 35 14.88 -9.45 -2.30
N VAL A 36 14.27 -9.63 -1.14
CA VAL A 36 13.25 -8.70 -0.61
C VAL A 36 13.90 -7.41 -0.15
N GLU A 37 15.03 -7.49 0.56
CA GLU A 37 15.79 -6.34 1.03
C GLU A 37 16.32 -5.48 -0.13
N GLN A 38 16.87 -6.09 -1.17
CA GLN A 38 17.32 -5.36 -2.36
C GLN A 38 16.17 -4.65 -3.08
N ALA A 39 15.04 -5.34 -3.24
CA ALA A 39 13.87 -4.73 -3.87
C ALA A 39 13.25 -3.63 -2.99
N ARG A 40 13.32 -3.77 -1.67
CA ARG A 40 12.95 -2.73 -0.70
C ARG A 40 13.86 -1.52 -0.84
N GLN A 41 15.17 -1.72 -0.85
CA GLN A 41 16.13 -0.61 -0.98
C GLN A 41 15.88 0.18 -2.26
N ALA A 42 15.65 -0.49 -3.39
CA ALA A 42 15.30 0.19 -4.64
C ALA A 42 14.03 1.05 -4.52
N VAL A 43 12.99 0.59 -3.82
CA VAL A 43 11.78 1.39 -3.55
C VAL A 43 12.11 2.62 -2.70
N LEU A 44 12.94 2.45 -1.66
CA LEU A 44 13.36 3.55 -0.79
C LEU A 44 14.22 4.58 -1.52
N ASP A 45 15.11 4.14 -2.39
CA ASP A 45 15.97 5.02 -3.20
C ASP A 45 15.13 5.90 -4.13
N TYR A 46 14.07 5.34 -4.75
CA TYR A 46 13.12 6.12 -5.53
C TYR A 46 12.33 7.12 -4.67
N LEU A 47 11.82 6.69 -3.51
CA LEU A 47 11.06 7.58 -2.62
C LEU A 47 11.91 8.70 -1.99
N ALA A 48 13.22 8.49 -1.90
CA ALA A 48 14.17 9.49 -1.43
C ALA A 48 14.60 10.48 -2.51
N ALA A 49 14.28 10.22 -3.79
CA ALA A 49 14.61 11.11 -4.88
C ALA A 49 13.69 12.34 -4.87
N ASP A 50 14.26 13.54 -4.85
CA ASP A 50 13.53 14.82 -4.80
C ASP A 50 12.38 14.90 -5.81
N PRO A 51 12.55 14.52 -7.10
CA PRO A 51 11.46 14.61 -8.07
C PRO A 51 10.24 13.75 -7.74
N ILE A 52 10.42 12.62 -7.05
CA ILE A 52 9.30 11.76 -6.62
C ILE A 52 8.67 12.32 -5.35
N ALA A 53 9.48 12.85 -4.44
CA ALA A 53 8.97 13.49 -3.22
C ALA A 53 8.07 14.70 -3.57
N ASP A 54 8.51 15.56 -4.48
CA ASP A 54 7.77 16.74 -4.92
C ASP A 54 6.43 16.35 -5.58
N GLU A 55 6.43 15.34 -6.47
CA GLU A 55 5.19 14.86 -7.12
C GLU A 55 4.19 14.27 -6.10
N LEU A 56 4.68 13.61 -5.06
CA LEU A 56 3.84 13.08 -3.98
C LEU A 56 3.29 14.21 -3.11
N ASP A 57 4.08 15.24 -2.81
CA ASP A 57 3.62 16.43 -2.09
C ASP A 57 2.51 17.16 -2.87
N GLU A 58 2.67 17.34 -4.18
CA GLU A 58 1.65 17.95 -5.04
C GLU A 58 0.36 17.10 -5.12
N LEU A 59 0.48 15.77 -5.10
CA LEU A 59 -0.68 14.88 -5.03
C LEU A 59 -1.43 15.08 -3.71
N ILE A 60 -0.71 15.08 -2.58
CA ILE A 60 -1.32 15.26 -1.25
C ILE A 60 -2.01 16.62 -1.17
N GLN A 61 -1.33 17.70 -1.58
CA GLN A 61 -1.90 19.04 -1.58
C GLN A 61 -3.19 19.15 -2.40
N ARG A 62 -3.22 18.54 -3.59
CA ARG A 62 -4.45 18.49 -4.39
C ARG A 62 -5.53 17.67 -3.71
N ALA A 63 -5.20 16.50 -3.18
CA ALA A 63 -6.18 15.60 -2.59
C ALA A 63 -6.79 16.11 -1.27
N VAL A 64 -6.12 17.02 -0.56
CA VAL A 64 -6.65 17.71 0.63
C VAL A 64 -7.28 19.06 0.32
N ALA A 65 -7.29 19.50 -0.94
CA ALA A 65 -7.91 20.75 -1.35
C ALA A 65 -9.45 20.70 -1.17
N PRO A 66 -10.12 21.84 -0.91
CA PRO A 66 -11.56 21.87 -0.63
C PRO A 66 -12.46 21.33 -1.75
N ASP A 67 -11.97 21.34 -2.99
CA ASP A 67 -12.64 20.88 -4.20
C ASP A 67 -12.39 19.39 -4.49
N SER A 68 -11.57 18.71 -3.69
CA SER A 68 -11.32 17.28 -3.81
C SER A 68 -12.47 16.44 -3.22
N PRO A 69 -12.73 15.24 -3.80
CA PRO A 69 -13.79 14.37 -3.32
C PRO A 69 -13.53 13.92 -1.87
N SER A 70 -14.56 13.94 -1.03
CA SER A 70 -14.46 13.41 0.33
C SER A 70 -14.43 11.89 0.36
N VAL A 71 -14.00 11.28 1.47
CA VAL A 71 -14.06 9.82 1.68
C VAL A 71 -15.48 9.28 1.44
N LYS A 72 -16.49 10.03 1.88
CA LYS A 72 -17.90 9.68 1.67
C LYS A 72 -18.28 9.70 0.19
N ASP A 73 -17.86 10.73 -0.55
CA ASP A 73 -18.12 10.85 -2.00
C ASP A 73 -17.47 9.68 -2.76
N VAL A 74 -16.24 9.32 -2.38
CA VAL A 74 -15.52 8.18 -2.93
C VAL A 74 -16.27 6.88 -2.69
N ARG A 75 -16.75 6.63 -1.46
CA ARG A 75 -17.56 5.44 -1.12
C ARG A 75 -18.84 5.38 -1.93
N GLU A 76 -19.61 6.46 -1.96
CA GLU A 76 -20.87 6.50 -2.70
C GLU A 76 -20.66 6.23 -4.19
N THR A 77 -19.61 6.81 -4.77
CA THR A 77 -19.28 6.62 -6.18
C THR A 77 -18.83 5.19 -6.46
N LEU A 78 -18.01 4.59 -5.61
CA LEU A 78 -17.58 3.19 -5.75
C LEU A 78 -18.73 2.19 -5.61
N VAL A 79 -19.76 2.51 -4.81
CA VAL A 79 -20.98 1.68 -4.71
C VAL A 79 -21.83 1.80 -5.97
N LYS A 80 -22.01 3.02 -6.50
CA LYS A 80 -22.89 3.29 -7.65
C LYS A 80 -22.24 2.91 -8.98
N HIS A 81 -20.96 3.23 -9.16
CA HIS A 81 -20.23 3.16 -10.42
C HIS A 81 -18.75 2.73 -10.23
N PRO A 82 -18.48 1.47 -9.83
CA PRO A 82 -17.11 1.00 -9.59
C PRO A 82 -16.27 0.86 -10.87
N HIS A 83 -16.88 0.46 -11.98
CA HIS A 83 -16.14 0.07 -13.21
C HIS A 83 -15.28 1.19 -13.82
N PRO A 84 -15.76 2.44 -13.98
CA PRO A 84 -14.94 3.52 -14.52
C PRO A 84 -13.69 3.79 -13.67
N ILE A 85 -13.83 3.77 -12.34
CA ILE A 85 -12.71 3.98 -11.42
C ILE A 85 -11.71 2.82 -11.56
N VAL A 86 -12.17 1.57 -11.50
CA VAL A 86 -11.29 0.39 -11.63
C VAL A 86 -10.53 0.41 -12.96
N ALA A 87 -11.17 0.78 -14.07
CA ALA A 87 -10.53 0.83 -15.37
C ALA A 87 -9.41 1.88 -15.45
N VAL A 88 -9.62 3.05 -14.86
CA VAL A 88 -8.61 4.11 -14.80
C VAL A 88 -7.46 3.70 -13.90
N GLU A 89 -7.75 3.19 -12.69
CA GLU A 89 -6.72 2.78 -11.74
C GLU A 89 -5.87 1.62 -12.28
N LEU A 90 -6.48 0.66 -12.98
CA LEU A 90 -5.74 -0.43 -13.63
C LEU A 90 -4.73 0.10 -14.66
N LYS A 91 -5.09 1.16 -15.38
CA LYS A 91 -4.24 1.76 -16.39
C LYS A 91 -3.04 2.46 -15.75
N THR A 92 -3.25 3.17 -14.64
CA THR A 92 -2.19 3.94 -13.97
C THR A 92 -1.22 3.05 -13.20
N VAL A 93 -1.72 1.96 -12.63
CA VAL A 93 -0.88 0.96 -11.94
C VAL A 93 -0.43 -0.18 -12.86
N GLN A 94 -0.60 -0.06 -14.18
CA GLN A 94 -0.22 -1.12 -15.13
C GLN A 94 1.20 -1.66 -14.92
N PRO A 95 2.25 -0.84 -14.66
CA PRO A 95 3.59 -1.36 -14.43
C PRO A 95 3.67 -2.31 -13.22
N LEU A 96 2.79 -2.19 -12.22
CA LEU A 96 2.70 -3.11 -11.07
C LEU A 96 2.18 -4.52 -11.43
N ALA A 97 1.60 -4.69 -12.61
CA ALA A 97 0.96 -5.94 -13.05
C ALA A 97 -0.06 -6.46 -12.03
N VAL A 98 -0.97 -5.58 -11.63
CA VAL A 98 -2.10 -5.85 -10.74
C VAL A 98 -3.26 -6.38 -11.57
N SER A 99 -4.01 -7.34 -11.03
CA SER A 99 -5.22 -7.85 -11.67
C SER A 99 -6.46 -7.02 -11.30
N HIS A 100 -7.49 -7.02 -12.15
CA HIS A 100 -8.79 -6.43 -11.83
C HIS A 100 -9.31 -6.87 -10.45
N LYS A 101 -9.19 -8.17 -10.16
CA LYS A 101 -9.58 -8.77 -8.88
C LYS A 101 -8.81 -8.22 -7.68
N ASP A 102 -7.54 -7.87 -7.84
CA ASP A 102 -6.74 -7.28 -6.76
C ASP A 102 -7.29 -5.89 -6.38
N LEU A 103 -7.70 -5.08 -7.38
CA LEU A 103 -8.33 -3.78 -7.14
C LEU A 103 -9.75 -3.90 -6.58
N GLU A 104 -10.57 -4.84 -7.08
CA GLU A 104 -11.87 -5.13 -6.48
C GLU A 104 -11.75 -5.56 -5.02
N THR A 105 -10.71 -6.33 -4.69
CA THR A 105 -10.43 -6.71 -3.29
C THR A 105 -10.09 -5.49 -2.45
N LEU A 106 -9.30 -4.55 -2.98
CA LEU A 106 -8.95 -3.31 -2.29
C LEU A 106 -10.18 -2.43 -2.06
N ILE A 107 -11.01 -2.23 -3.10
CA ILE A 107 -12.26 -1.48 -3.00
C ILE A 107 -13.23 -2.14 -2.02
N GLY A 108 -13.41 -3.46 -2.10
CA GLY A 108 -14.28 -4.19 -1.17
C GLY A 108 -13.81 -4.05 0.27
N THR A 109 -12.49 -4.01 0.51
CA THR A 109 -11.94 -3.78 1.85
C THR A 109 -12.23 -2.35 2.30
N PHE A 110 -11.95 -1.35 1.45
CA PHE A 110 -12.24 0.05 1.73
C PHE A 110 -13.71 0.25 2.12
N LEU A 111 -14.65 -0.27 1.31
CA LEU A 111 -16.10 -0.16 1.56
C LEU A 111 -16.56 -0.79 2.88
N GLN A 112 -15.81 -1.73 3.45
CA GLN A 112 -16.11 -2.39 4.74
C GLN A 112 -15.45 -1.70 5.94
N THR A 113 -14.53 -0.77 5.70
CA THR A 113 -13.78 -0.06 6.75
C THR A 113 -14.60 1.15 7.24
N PRO A 114 -14.58 1.51 8.55
CA PRO A 114 -15.28 2.71 9.05
C PRO A 114 -14.82 4.01 8.39
N ASP A 115 -15.66 5.05 8.41
CA ASP A 115 -15.40 6.37 7.81
C ASP A 115 -14.30 7.19 8.51
N GLU A 116 -13.75 6.69 9.62
CA GLU A 116 -12.80 7.42 10.48
C GLU A 116 -11.35 7.43 9.97
N GLU A 117 -11.03 6.74 8.87
CA GLU A 117 -9.66 6.66 8.39
C GLU A 117 -9.20 8.02 7.82
N LYS A 118 -8.36 8.69 8.60
CA LYS A 118 -7.74 9.97 8.24
C LYS A 118 -6.90 9.79 6.97
N PRO A 119 -7.01 10.70 5.97
CA PRO A 119 -6.07 10.75 4.88
C PRO A 119 -4.63 10.98 5.39
N ILE A 120 -3.64 10.50 4.65
CA ILE A 120 -2.21 10.64 4.99
C ILE A 120 -1.83 12.12 5.04
N ALA A 121 -1.48 12.66 6.20
CA ALA A 121 -1.37 14.10 6.38
C ALA A 121 -0.18 14.73 5.64
N SER A 122 0.86 13.95 5.29
CA SER A 122 2.07 14.48 4.65
C SER A 122 2.86 13.41 3.90
N THR A 123 3.73 13.84 2.99
CA THR A 123 4.71 12.94 2.34
C THR A 123 5.68 12.33 3.33
N GLN A 124 5.98 13.01 4.44
CA GLN A 124 6.80 12.43 5.50
C GLN A 124 6.08 11.26 6.18
N GLU A 125 4.79 11.40 6.50
CA GLU A 125 3.97 10.31 7.04
C GLU A 125 3.90 9.13 6.05
N LEU A 126 3.72 9.43 4.75
CA LEU A 126 3.77 8.42 3.69
C LEU A 126 5.11 7.67 3.68
N LYS A 127 6.24 8.40 3.72
CA LYS A 127 7.60 7.82 3.76
C LYS A 127 7.81 6.94 4.99
N ASP A 128 7.39 7.40 6.17
CA ASP A 128 7.52 6.68 7.43
C ASP A 128 6.69 5.38 7.42
N MET A 129 5.44 5.44 6.94
CA MET A 129 4.61 4.25 6.75
C MET A 129 5.27 3.24 5.82
N ILE A 130 5.85 3.69 4.70
CA ILE A 130 6.51 2.80 3.74
C ILE A 130 7.74 2.15 4.35
N LEU A 131 8.60 2.95 4.99
CA LEU A 131 9.79 2.48 5.69
C LEU A 131 9.40 1.40 6.70
N HIS A 132 8.39 1.68 7.51
CA HIS A 132 7.95 0.76 8.55
C HIS A 132 7.35 -0.53 7.98
N LEU A 133 6.42 -0.45 7.03
CA LEU A 133 5.84 -1.62 6.34
C LEU A 133 6.92 -2.48 5.70
N SER A 134 7.89 -1.84 5.06
CA SER A 134 8.96 -2.53 4.35
C SER A 134 9.92 -3.29 5.28
N LEU A 135 10.12 -2.81 6.50
CA LEU A 135 10.93 -3.45 7.55
C LEU A 135 10.19 -4.59 8.26
N VAL A 136 8.89 -4.40 8.54
CA VAL A 136 8.09 -5.35 9.32
C VAL A 136 7.75 -6.61 8.50
N ILE A 137 7.48 -6.49 7.21
CA ILE A 137 7.03 -7.62 6.37
C ILE A 137 8.00 -8.82 6.40
N PRO A 138 9.33 -8.67 6.18
CA PRO A 138 10.27 -9.78 6.27
C PRO A 138 10.30 -10.45 7.65
N GLN A 139 10.30 -9.65 8.72
CA GLN A 139 10.36 -10.11 10.10
C GLN A 139 9.12 -10.95 10.44
N GLU A 140 7.94 -10.45 10.08
CA GLU A 140 6.67 -11.13 10.29
C GLU A 140 6.55 -12.43 9.47
N TYR A 141 7.11 -12.45 8.26
CA TYR A 141 7.18 -13.67 7.47
C TYR A 141 8.04 -14.74 8.13
N GLN A 142 9.14 -14.35 8.77
CA GLN A 142 10.02 -15.26 9.51
C GLN A 142 9.33 -15.76 10.79
N ALA A 143 8.78 -14.87 11.61
CA ALA A 143 8.04 -15.22 12.82
C ALA A 143 6.88 -16.18 12.52
N ALA A 144 6.15 -15.96 11.41
CA ALA A 144 5.08 -16.85 10.97
C ALA A 144 5.55 -18.29 10.65
N THR A 145 6.86 -18.52 10.43
CA THR A 145 7.37 -19.87 10.19
C THR A 145 7.43 -20.75 11.44
N GLU A 146 7.56 -20.13 12.61
CA GLU A 146 7.68 -20.77 13.93
C GLU A 146 6.30 -21.15 14.51
N LEU A 147 5.24 -20.55 13.99
CA LEU A 147 3.87 -20.85 14.38
C LEU A 147 3.40 -22.26 13.99
N SER A 148 2.45 -22.79 14.78
CA SER A 148 1.73 -24.03 14.47
C SER A 148 0.88 -23.91 13.19
N ARG A 149 0.52 -25.04 12.57
CA ARG A 149 -0.02 -25.11 11.20
C ARG A 149 -1.19 -24.16 10.91
N LYS A 150 -2.20 -24.08 11.79
CA LYS A 150 -3.39 -23.25 11.59
C LYS A 150 -3.06 -21.74 11.71
N PRO A 151 -2.48 -21.24 12.82
CA PRO A 151 -2.00 -19.86 12.94
C PRO A 151 -1.03 -19.43 11.84
N LYS A 152 -0.07 -20.29 11.48
CA LYS A 152 0.88 -20.06 10.37
C LYS A 152 0.19 -19.79 9.04
N LYS A 153 -0.83 -20.60 8.70
CA LYS A 153 -1.59 -20.42 7.46
C LYS A 153 -2.35 -19.09 7.46
N ARG A 154 -2.96 -18.72 8.59
CA ARG A 154 -3.65 -17.44 8.78
C ARG A 154 -2.69 -16.26 8.65
N ARG A 155 -1.61 -16.20 9.45
CA ARG A 155 -0.64 -15.10 9.41
C ARG A 155 -0.01 -14.92 8.03
N LYS A 156 0.32 -16.01 7.31
CA LYS A 156 0.83 -15.92 5.93
C LYS A 156 -0.18 -15.40 4.91
N ARG A 157 -1.48 -15.55 5.16
CA ARG A 157 -2.53 -14.95 4.33
C ARG A 157 -2.60 -13.46 4.60
N ASP A 158 -2.66 -13.08 5.86
CA ASP A 158 -2.77 -11.68 6.31
C ASP A 158 -1.53 -10.88 5.84
N LEU A 159 -0.33 -11.45 5.96
CA LEU A 159 0.91 -10.89 5.41
C LEU A 159 0.86 -10.66 3.89
N THR A 160 0.19 -11.54 3.15
CA THR A 160 0.05 -11.37 1.69
C THR A 160 -0.93 -10.28 1.34
N LEU A 161 -2.01 -10.18 2.10
CA LEU A 161 -2.99 -9.11 1.95
C LEU A 161 -2.33 -7.76 2.29
N GLY A 162 -1.63 -7.66 3.43
CA GLY A 162 -0.89 -6.46 3.81
C GLY A 162 0.14 -6.06 2.75
N THR A 163 0.93 -7.00 2.22
CA THR A 163 1.88 -6.70 1.12
C THR A 163 1.17 -6.21 -0.14
N LEU A 164 0.02 -6.80 -0.48
CA LEU A 164 -0.77 -6.38 -1.64
C LEU A 164 -1.31 -4.97 -1.43
N GLN A 165 -1.86 -4.67 -0.25
CA GLN A 165 -2.35 -3.37 0.16
C GLN A 165 -1.24 -2.32 0.15
N THR A 166 -0.04 -2.64 0.67
CA THR A 166 1.12 -1.74 0.58
C THR A 166 1.50 -1.46 -0.87
N ALA A 167 1.68 -2.49 -1.69
CA ALA A 167 2.12 -2.31 -3.07
C ALA A 167 1.07 -1.56 -3.91
N LEU A 168 -0.21 -1.83 -3.69
CA LEU A 168 -1.30 -1.12 -4.36
C LEU A 168 -1.44 0.31 -3.85
N GLY A 169 -1.38 0.53 -2.54
CA GLY A 169 -1.50 1.85 -1.97
C GLY A 169 -0.44 2.79 -2.50
N LEU A 170 0.81 2.33 -2.52
CA LEU A 170 1.92 3.07 -3.15
C LEU A 170 1.77 3.20 -4.65
N GLY A 171 1.27 2.16 -5.30
CA GLY A 171 0.97 2.18 -6.72
C GLY A 171 -0.03 3.25 -7.12
N LEU A 172 -1.11 3.37 -6.38
CA LEU A 172 -2.20 4.30 -6.63
C LEU A 172 -1.77 5.75 -6.34
N LEU A 173 -0.97 5.96 -5.29
CA LEU A 173 -0.40 7.27 -4.99
C LEU A 173 0.61 7.70 -6.07
N ALA A 174 1.50 6.79 -6.47
CA ALA A 174 2.53 7.02 -7.48
C ALA A 174 1.96 7.18 -8.89
N GLY A 175 1.09 6.26 -9.34
CA GLY A 175 0.61 6.20 -10.72
C GLY A 175 -0.33 7.35 -11.10
N ASN A 176 -0.89 8.05 -10.12
CA ASN A 176 -1.92 9.07 -10.33
C ASN A 176 -1.47 10.50 -9.96
N SER A 177 -0.18 10.70 -9.60
CA SER A 177 0.40 12.05 -9.43
C SER A 177 0.26 12.91 -10.70
N GLN A 178 0.02 12.29 -11.87
CA GLN A 178 -0.07 12.97 -13.16
C GLN A 178 -1.49 13.06 -13.74
N LEU A 179 -2.53 12.70 -12.98
CA LEU A 179 -3.93 12.77 -13.45
C LEU A 179 -4.66 14.05 -12.99
N GLU A 180 -5.78 14.34 -13.66
CA GLU A 180 -6.72 15.43 -13.31
C GLU A 180 -7.27 15.28 -11.86
N SER A 181 -7.57 16.41 -11.20
CA SER A 181 -7.70 16.49 -9.73
C SER A 181 -8.74 15.54 -9.11
N ALA A 182 -9.88 15.33 -9.78
CA ALA A 182 -10.93 14.44 -9.28
C ALA A 182 -10.43 13.00 -9.16
N ILE A 183 -9.71 12.49 -10.18
CA ILE A 183 -9.20 11.11 -10.20
C ILE A 183 -8.08 10.94 -9.18
N ALA A 184 -7.18 11.93 -9.08
CA ALA A 184 -6.12 11.93 -8.09
C ALA A 184 -6.67 11.81 -6.65
N GLY A 185 -7.82 12.44 -6.36
CA GLY A 185 -8.52 12.31 -5.07
C GLY A 185 -9.00 10.87 -4.77
N TYR A 186 -9.58 10.17 -5.76
CA TYR A 186 -9.98 8.76 -5.59
C TYR A 186 -8.77 7.86 -5.32
N SER A 187 -7.72 7.98 -6.12
CA SER A 187 -6.50 7.19 -5.99
C SER A 187 -5.81 7.42 -4.67
N TYR A 188 -5.82 8.68 -4.21
CA TYR A 188 -5.26 9.09 -2.94
C TYR A 188 -6.03 8.47 -1.76
N ILE A 189 -7.35 8.59 -1.74
CA ILE A 189 -8.18 8.03 -0.66
C ILE A 189 -8.06 6.51 -0.63
N LEU A 190 -8.19 5.84 -1.78
CA LEU A 190 -8.07 4.38 -1.89
C LEU A 190 -6.67 3.89 -1.52
N GLY A 191 -5.64 4.58 -2.01
CA GLY A 191 -4.25 4.21 -1.78
C GLY A 191 -3.81 4.45 -0.34
N GLY A 192 -4.23 5.58 0.25
CA GLY A 192 -3.99 5.92 1.65
C GLY A 192 -4.65 4.95 2.61
N ASN A 193 -5.94 4.65 2.43
CA ASN A 193 -6.67 3.66 3.24
C ASN A 193 -5.98 2.29 3.15
N ALA A 194 -5.54 1.87 1.96
CA ALA A 194 -4.83 0.60 1.80
C ALA A 194 -3.53 0.56 2.63
N LEU A 195 -2.77 1.66 2.70
CA LEU A 195 -1.55 1.74 3.50
C LEU A 195 -1.83 1.72 5.01
N ILE A 196 -2.86 2.45 5.45
CA ILE A 196 -3.30 2.48 6.85
C ILE A 196 -3.73 1.08 7.29
N LEU A 197 -4.56 0.41 6.49
CA LEU A 197 -4.98 -0.97 6.74
C LEU A 197 -3.80 -1.94 6.73
N ALA A 198 -2.84 -1.76 5.82
CA ALA A 198 -1.63 -2.58 5.81
C ALA A 198 -0.83 -2.39 7.11
N MET A 199 -0.67 -1.15 7.58
CA MET A 199 -0.01 -0.83 8.86
C MET A 199 -0.73 -1.50 10.03
N GLN A 200 -2.04 -1.33 10.14
CA GLN A 200 -2.84 -1.95 11.20
C GLN A 200 -2.72 -3.48 11.21
N ASN A 201 -2.78 -4.10 10.03
CA ASN A 201 -2.72 -5.57 9.89
C ASN A 201 -1.33 -6.15 10.16
N LEU A 202 -0.27 -5.40 9.88
CA LEU A 202 1.11 -5.89 9.94
C LEU A 202 1.80 -5.55 11.25
N VAL A 203 1.64 -4.30 11.71
CA VAL A 203 2.30 -3.74 12.89
C VAL A 203 1.46 -3.94 14.16
N GLY A 204 0.15 -4.16 14.00
CA GLY A 204 -0.79 -3.97 15.11
C GLY A 204 -1.11 -2.48 15.25
N THR A 205 -2.35 -2.19 15.60
CA THR A 205 -2.82 -0.82 15.88
C THR A 205 -1.79 -0.03 16.69
N LEU A 206 -1.54 1.22 16.32
CA LEU A 206 -0.92 2.27 17.17
C LEU A 206 -1.74 2.58 18.44
N LYS A 207 -2.46 1.58 18.97
CA LYS A 207 -3.20 1.53 20.22
C LYS A 207 -3.03 0.14 20.80
N THR A 208 -1.97 -0.01 21.58
CA THR A 208 -1.91 -0.87 22.76
C THR A 208 -0.92 -0.22 23.72
N GLN A 209 -1.36 0.88 24.36
CA GLN A 209 -0.87 1.39 25.65
C GLN A 209 -1.68 2.64 26.05
N SER A 210 -2.97 2.45 26.32
CA SER A 210 -3.72 3.39 27.19
C SER A 210 -4.77 2.71 28.07
N ASP A 211 -5.18 1.47 27.76
CA ASP A 211 -6.34 0.87 28.44
C ASP A 211 -5.99 -0.44 29.17
N HIS A 212 -4.78 -0.57 29.73
CA HIS A 212 -4.48 -1.67 30.65
C HIS A 212 -3.95 -1.27 32.04
N ASP A 213 -3.96 0.02 32.38
CA ASP A 213 -3.72 0.51 33.75
C ASP A 213 -4.99 1.17 34.33
N ALA A 214 -6.14 0.53 34.12
CA ALA A 214 -7.39 0.86 34.80
C ALA A 214 -8.09 -0.43 35.28
N GLU A 215 -7.37 -1.19 36.11
CA GLU A 215 -7.96 -2.08 37.12
C GLU A 215 -7.39 -1.75 38.49
#